data_AF-A0AAD4KF80-F1
#
_entry.id   AF-A0AAD4KF80-F1
#
_cell.length_a   1.000
_cell.length_b   1.000
_cell.length_c   1.000
_cell.angle_alpha   90.00
_cell.angle_beta   90.00
_cell.angle_gamma   90.00
#
_symmetry.space_group_name_H-M   'P 1'
#
loop_
_entity.id
_entity.type
_entity.pdbx_description
1 polymer ?
#
loop_
_entity_poly.entity_id
_entity_poly.type
_entity_poly.pdbx_seq_one_letter_code
_entity_poly.pdbx_strand_id
1 'polypeptide(L)'
;MTSTPSTSTPNQPSFLELCPQQGWEVLSTRGQSLPGLVRRYSHSEGTAESGHRRIDSSQLEDGITAGTGQESASSLFDERPHMQRRGSILIGDTKSPFRWSEYHTPPVQLAKLRKPVRLYYERMNYLVSRYSYVDRLLDSSIARDLLEDYERHWARNQSYLHTITEEQSGHTASNSPSGSDTDRARRHLTERTPLLSTTDDDDNTDSFHPRTIVMMAIYINLVANCILLAAKIAVTVMTSSVSVLASLVDAALDFLSTAIIWSTTRLTVRRDKHRYPVGRQRLEPVGVLIFSVVMITSFFQVSILSLQQLTGNDHSTVELTVPAITIMASTVVVKGLCWLWCRRINDSNVQALAQDAMTDIVFNIFSIIFPLIGSFANLWFLDPLGGLLLSLYVIGNWAGTAREHIAHLTGAAASPGDRSVLLYLVMRFATCIRWIQNLEVYHSGDRLTVEVDIVLDESISLHDSHDIGESLQHMLENVGSVDRAFVHLDYAEYNLPTHVDNVGR
;
A
#
# COMPACT_ATOMS: atom_id res chain seq x y z
N MET A 1 46.35 -33.31 12.63
CA MET A 1 46.14 -33.88 11.28
C MET A 1 44.67 -34.22 11.17
N THR A 2 43.84 -33.21 10.89
CA THR A 2 43.24 -32.94 9.55
C THR A 2 42.23 -34.01 9.14
N SER A 3 40.96 -33.75 9.45
CA SER A 3 39.82 -34.27 8.70
C SER A 3 38.83 -33.13 8.47
N THR A 4 38.52 -32.94 7.19
CA THR A 4 37.67 -31.95 6.54
C THR A 4 36.20 -32.01 6.98
N PRO A 5 35.47 -30.88 7.04
CA PRO A 5 34.02 -30.89 6.93
C PRO A 5 33.58 -30.64 5.48
N SER A 6 32.66 -31.47 5.03
CA SER A 6 31.91 -31.40 3.79
C SER A 6 30.99 -30.17 3.74
N THR A 7 31.17 -29.32 2.73
CA THR A 7 30.21 -28.27 2.34
C THR A 7 29.00 -28.89 1.64
N SER A 8 27.88 -28.96 2.35
CA SER A 8 26.55 -29.17 1.76
C SER A 8 25.97 -27.81 1.36
N THR A 9 25.86 -27.58 0.06
CA THR A 9 25.08 -26.47 -0.53
C THR A 9 23.59 -26.67 -0.27
N PRO A 10 22.83 -25.68 0.25
CA PRO A 10 21.39 -25.74 0.20
C PRO A 10 20.88 -25.25 -1.16
N ASN A 11 19.99 -26.05 -1.74
CA ASN A 11 19.30 -25.84 -3.00
C ASN A 11 18.65 -24.45 -3.10
N GLN A 12 18.96 -23.73 -4.18
CA GLN A 12 18.19 -22.59 -4.65
C GLN A 12 16.83 -23.08 -5.18
N PRO A 13 15.70 -22.52 -4.73
CA PRO A 13 14.46 -22.68 -5.48
C PRO A 13 14.49 -21.78 -6.71
N SER A 14 14.41 -22.39 -7.88
CA SER A 14 13.98 -21.76 -9.12
C SER A 14 12.64 -21.08 -8.90
N PHE A 15 12.56 -19.76 -9.08
CA PHE A 15 11.25 -19.10 -9.13
C PHE A 15 11.21 -18.06 -10.25
N LEU A 16 10.06 -18.10 -10.92
CA LEU A 16 9.72 -17.56 -12.22
C LEU A 16 9.76 -16.03 -12.29
N GLU A 17 9.96 -15.56 -13.52
CA GLU A 17 9.94 -14.17 -13.95
C GLU A 17 8.67 -13.42 -13.50
N LEU A 18 8.86 -12.38 -12.70
CA LEU A 18 7.98 -11.20 -12.69
C LEU A 18 8.84 -9.99 -13.00
N CYS A 19 9.07 -9.78 -14.29
CA CYS A 19 9.71 -8.60 -14.83
C CYS A 19 8.60 -7.66 -15.32
N PRO A 20 8.34 -6.49 -14.72
CA PRO A 20 7.59 -5.47 -15.41
C PRO A 20 8.56 -4.77 -16.38
N GLN A 21 8.58 -5.24 -17.62
CA GLN A 21 9.26 -4.53 -18.71
C GLN A 21 8.47 -3.29 -19.15
N GLN A 22 9.23 -2.19 -19.18
CA GLN A 22 9.16 -1.04 -20.09
C GLN A 22 8.08 0.01 -19.88
N GLY A 23 8.52 1.05 -19.16
CA GLY A 23 7.94 2.38 -19.07
C GLY A 23 8.76 3.22 -18.08
N TRP A 24 10.06 3.41 -18.34
CA TRP A 24 10.89 4.32 -17.53
C TRP A 24 10.59 5.76 -17.95
N GLU A 25 9.46 6.26 -17.48
CA GLU A 25 9.42 7.67 -17.14
C GLU A 25 10.20 7.79 -15.83
N VAL A 26 11.26 8.59 -15.86
CA VAL A 26 11.74 9.29 -14.68
C VAL A 26 10.48 9.73 -13.94
N LEU A 27 10.34 9.37 -12.66
CA LEU A 27 9.32 9.93 -11.77
C LEU A 27 9.55 11.45 -11.72
N SER A 28 9.05 12.08 -12.78
CA SER A 28 8.94 13.47 -13.05
C SER A 28 7.81 13.91 -12.16
N THR A 29 8.10 14.87 -11.30
CA THR A 29 7.13 15.55 -10.45
C THR A 29 6.08 16.35 -11.25
N ARG A 30 5.99 16.17 -12.59
CA ARG A 30 4.92 16.73 -13.41
C ARG A 30 3.74 15.76 -13.47
N GLY A 31 2.91 15.85 -12.44
CA GLY A 31 1.64 15.14 -12.35
C GLY A 31 0.92 15.31 -11.01
N GLN A 32 1.58 15.87 -9.99
CA GLN A 32 0.92 16.29 -8.75
C GLN A 32 0.83 17.82 -8.76
N SER A 33 -0.27 18.33 -9.30
CA SER A 33 -0.65 19.71 -9.08
C SER A 33 -1.00 19.87 -7.60
N LEU A 34 -0.18 20.62 -6.89
CA LEU A 34 -0.60 21.40 -5.72
C LEU A 34 -1.45 22.58 -6.23
N PRO A 35 -2.76 22.54 -5.99
CA PRO A 35 -3.44 23.69 -5.40
C PRO A 35 -4.22 23.21 -4.17
N GLY A 36 -3.89 23.68 -2.96
CA GLY A 36 -4.08 25.08 -2.56
C GLY A 36 -5.51 25.23 -2.03
N LEU A 37 -5.76 24.98 -0.74
CA LEU A 37 -5.50 25.96 0.31
C LEU A 37 -6.07 27.35 -0.04
N VAL A 38 -7.33 27.44 -0.51
CA VAL A 38 -8.14 28.66 -0.47
C VAL A 38 -9.63 28.30 -0.34
N ARG A 39 -10.15 28.11 0.88
CA ARG A 39 -11.55 28.46 1.23
C ARG A 39 -11.88 28.31 2.72
N ARG A 40 -11.65 29.38 3.49
CA ARG A 40 -12.66 30.00 4.39
C ARG A 40 -12.17 31.36 4.90
N TYR A 41 -12.20 32.35 4.02
CA TYR A 41 -12.49 33.72 4.41
C TYR A 41 -13.76 34.12 3.67
N SER A 42 -14.89 34.01 4.36
CA SER A 42 -16.13 34.66 3.94
C SER A 42 -16.06 36.11 4.40
N HIS A 43 -15.91 37.00 3.42
CA HIS A 43 -16.11 38.44 3.55
C HIS A 43 -17.52 38.74 4.10
N SER A 44 -17.60 39.62 5.11
CA SER A 44 -18.68 40.59 5.15
C SER A 44 -18.26 41.79 4.29
N GLU A 45 -19.16 42.22 3.41
CA GLU A 45 -19.02 43.44 2.63
C GLU A 45 -19.25 44.67 3.52
N GLY A 46 -18.35 45.63 3.40
CA GLY A 46 -18.49 46.99 3.87
C GLY A 46 -17.80 47.90 2.85
N THR A 47 -18.60 48.47 1.97
CA THR A 47 -18.28 49.44 0.92
C THR A 47 -17.53 50.68 1.43
N ALA A 48 -16.51 51.14 0.70
CA ALA A 48 -16.48 52.46 0.03
C ALA A 48 -15.04 52.94 -0.32
N GLU A 49 -14.90 53.32 -1.59
CA GLU A 49 -14.15 54.47 -2.13
C GLU A 49 -12.62 54.62 -2.03
N SER A 50 -12.02 54.57 -3.22
CA SER A 50 -11.21 55.64 -3.85
C SER A 50 -9.93 56.15 -3.16
N GLY A 51 -8.79 56.06 -3.87
CA GLY A 51 -7.66 56.94 -3.57
C GLY A 51 -6.28 56.48 -4.03
N HIS A 52 -5.98 56.74 -5.29
CA HIS A 52 -4.68 57.16 -5.84
C HIS A 52 -3.40 57.19 -4.96
N ARG A 53 -2.35 56.55 -5.54
CA ARG A 53 -0.99 57.06 -5.82
C ARG A 53 0.08 57.21 -4.71
N ARG A 54 1.25 56.73 -5.14
CA ARG A 54 2.62 57.27 -5.04
C ARG A 54 3.47 56.97 -3.80
N ILE A 55 4.52 56.22 -4.10
CA ILE A 55 5.84 56.27 -3.46
C ILE A 55 6.39 57.69 -3.62
N ASP A 56 6.82 58.30 -2.53
CA ASP A 56 8.04 59.13 -2.54
C ASP A 56 8.67 59.21 -1.16
N SER A 57 9.99 59.09 -1.18
CA SER A 57 10.96 59.26 -0.09
C SER A 57 11.27 60.74 0.12
N SER A 58 11.38 61.21 1.37
CA SER A 58 12.38 62.22 1.80
C SER A 58 12.17 62.73 3.24
N GLN A 59 13.30 62.82 3.98
CA GLN A 59 13.67 63.88 4.94
C GLN A 59 12.85 63.98 6.26
N LEU A 60 13.33 64.44 7.41
CA LEU A 60 14.63 64.81 8.00
C LEU A 60 14.39 64.87 9.53
N GLU A 61 15.42 64.53 10.31
CA GLU A 61 15.86 65.07 11.63
C GLU A 61 14.92 65.36 12.83
N ASP A 62 15.48 64.93 13.98
CA ASP A 62 15.50 65.52 15.33
C ASP A 62 14.35 65.36 16.34
N GLY A 63 14.73 64.83 17.52
CA GLY A 63 13.95 64.86 18.75
C GLY A 63 14.44 63.90 19.82
N ILE A 64 15.52 64.25 20.53
CA ILE A 64 15.90 63.62 21.81
C ILE A 64 14.91 64.07 22.89
N THR A 65 14.15 63.15 23.48
CA THR A 65 13.60 63.28 24.85
C THR A 65 13.58 61.93 25.54
N ALA A 66 14.32 61.83 26.64
CA ALA A 66 14.23 60.76 27.62
C ALA A 66 13.01 60.96 28.54
N GLY A 67 12.32 59.87 28.91
CA GLY A 67 11.23 59.91 29.90
C GLY A 67 10.45 58.61 30.02
N THR A 68 10.89 57.74 30.93
CA THR A 68 10.11 56.89 31.85
C THR A 68 8.76 56.29 31.40
N GLY A 69 8.76 54.95 31.25
CA GLY A 69 7.84 54.04 31.92
C GLY A 69 6.38 53.98 31.47
N GLN A 70 6.04 52.98 30.65
CA GLN A 70 4.85 52.15 30.85
C GLN A 70 4.93 50.87 30.00
N GLU A 71 5.15 49.73 30.66
CA GLU A 71 4.81 48.42 30.12
C GLU A 71 3.30 48.39 29.83
N SER A 72 2.90 47.98 28.62
CA SER A 72 1.67 47.21 28.39
C SER A 72 1.56 46.74 26.94
N ALA A 73 1.49 45.41 26.79
CA ALA A 73 0.77 44.67 25.75
C ALA A 73 1.18 44.88 24.27
N SER A 74 2.41 44.50 23.90
CA SER A 74 2.76 44.35 22.46
C SER A 74 3.68 43.16 22.14
N SER A 75 3.76 42.13 22.98
CA SER A 75 4.67 40.99 22.78
C SER A 75 4.02 39.69 22.26
N LEU A 76 2.82 39.74 21.66
CA LEU A 76 2.12 38.54 21.16
C LEU A 76 2.22 38.32 19.65
N PHE A 77 3.09 39.05 18.95
CA PHE A 77 3.22 38.93 17.48
C PHE A 77 4.63 38.60 16.98
N ASP A 78 5.54 38.14 17.84
CA ASP A 78 6.91 37.77 17.47
C ASP A 78 7.27 36.29 17.73
N GLU A 79 6.30 35.37 17.63
CA GLU A 79 6.52 33.92 17.83
C GLU A 79 6.84 33.13 16.56
N ARG A 80 6.84 33.77 15.38
CA ARG A 80 7.10 33.07 14.11
C ARG A 80 8.53 32.51 13.95
N PRO A 81 9.62 33.10 14.48
CA PRO A 81 10.97 32.59 14.26
C PRO A 81 11.43 31.49 15.23
N HIS A 82 10.62 31.13 16.25
CA HIS A 82 10.95 30.08 17.22
C HIS A 82 10.37 28.71 16.83
N MET A 83 9.15 28.65 16.32
CA MET A 83 8.50 27.39 15.90
C MET A 83 9.23 26.65 14.78
N GLN A 84 9.66 27.38 13.73
CA GLN A 84 10.45 26.77 12.63
C GLN A 84 11.82 26.22 13.07
N ARG A 85 12.34 26.67 14.22
CA ARG A 85 13.60 26.13 14.76
C ARG A 85 13.41 24.76 15.40
N ARG A 86 12.29 24.50 16.08
CA ARG A 86 12.10 23.23 16.83
C ARG A 86 12.14 22.02 15.91
N GLY A 87 11.36 22.02 14.83
CA GLY A 87 11.39 20.95 13.83
C GLY A 87 12.79 20.76 13.21
N SER A 88 13.50 21.85 12.95
CA SER A 88 14.88 21.79 12.44
C SER A 88 15.91 21.30 13.46
N ILE A 89 15.67 21.50 14.76
CA ILE A 89 16.54 21.06 15.85
C ILE A 89 16.35 19.56 16.12
N LEU A 90 15.11 19.09 16.11
CA LEU A 90 14.77 17.69 16.38
C LEU A 90 15.14 16.78 15.21
N ILE A 91 14.75 17.16 13.99
CA ILE A 91 15.02 16.38 12.77
C ILE A 91 16.47 16.61 12.28
N GLY A 92 16.96 17.85 12.33
CA GLY A 92 18.26 18.23 11.75
C GLY A 92 18.19 18.64 10.27
N ASP A 93 19.36 18.85 9.66
CA ASP A 93 19.48 19.09 8.21
C ASP A 93 19.32 17.76 7.46
N THR A 94 18.27 17.64 6.66
CA THR A 94 17.92 16.41 5.93
C THR A 94 18.68 16.25 4.62
N LYS A 95 19.62 17.14 4.26
CA LYS A 95 20.38 16.99 3.01
C LYS A 95 20.99 15.60 2.87
N SER A 96 20.71 14.96 1.74
CA SER A 96 21.26 13.64 1.44
C SER A 96 22.77 13.67 1.32
N PRO A 97 23.51 12.85 2.08
CA PRO A 97 24.95 12.71 1.91
C PRO A 97 25.30 11.94 0.64
N PHE A 98 24.33 11.21 0.06
CA PHE A 98 24.56 10.34 -1.09
C PHE A 98 23.96 10.94 -2.36
N ARG A 99 24.78 11.07 -3.40
CA ARG A 99 24.29 11.44 -4.74
C ARG A 99 23.88 10.18 -5.51
N TRP A 100 22.69 9.66 -5.22
CA TRP A 100 22.14 8.44 -5.82
C TRP A 100 22.16 8.42 -7.35
N SER A 101 22.04 9.59 -8.01
CA SER A 101 22.08 9.70 -9.48
C SER A 101 23.41 9.23 -10.09
N GLU A 102 24.52 9.25 -9.35
CA GLU A 102 25.82 8.79 -9.84
C GLU A 102 25.90 7.25 -9.92
N TYR A 103 25.13 6.55 -9.09
CA TYR A 103 25.09 5.09 -9.05
C TYR A 103 24.04 4.49 -10.01
N HIS A 104 23.25 5.34 -10.67
CA HIS A 104 22.23 4.90 -11.61
C HIS A 104 22.85 4.59 -12.99
N THR A 105 22.71 3.34 -13.45
CA THR A 105 23.21 2.92 -14.76
C THR A 105 22.16 3.16 -15.86
N PRO A 106 22.45 3.91 -16.93
CA PRO A 106 21.46 4.22 -17.96
C PRO A 106 21.01 2.96 -18.76
N PRO A 107 19.77 2.94 -19.26
CA PRO A 107 19.19 1.78 -19.95
C PRO A 107 19.94 1.38 -21.23
N VAL A 108 20.57 2.35 -21.90
CA VAL A 108 21.40 2.11 -23.10
C VAL A 108 22.63 1.27 -22.77
N GLN A 109 23.18 1.40 -21.55
CA GLN A 109 24.31 0.62 -21.09
C GLN A 109 23.86 -0.77 -20.64
N LEU A 110 22.72 -0.86 -19.95
CA LEU A 110 22.10 -2.13 -19.54
C LEU A 110 21.83 -3.06 -20.73
N ALA A 111 21.38 -2.52 -21.86
CA ALA A 111 21.11 -3.29 -23.07
C ALA A 111 22.37 -3.98 -23.66
N LYS A 112 23.57 -3.46 -23.38
CA LYS A 112 24.85 -4.01 -23.85
C LYS A 112 25.42 -5.09 -22.92
N LEU A 113 24.85 -5.26 -21.72
CA LEU A 113 25.36 -6.20 -20.71
C LEU A 113 24.78 -7.61 -20.89
N ARG A 114 25.56 -8.61 -20.47
CA ARG A 114 25.11 -10.01 -20.41
C ARG A 114 23.98 -10.15 -19.38
N LYS A 115 22.99 -11.02 -19.65
CA LYS A 115 21.77 -11.22 -18.81
C LYS A 115 22.02 -11.24 -17.28
N PRO A 116 22.97 -12.00 -16.71
CA PRO A 116 23.16 -12.04 -15.26
C PRO A 116 23.68 -10.71 -14.68
N VAL A 117 24.57 -10.02 -15.41
CA VAL A 117 25.11 -8.71 -15.00
C VAL A 117 24.04 -7.64 -15.14
N ARG A 118 23.23 -7.70 -16.21
CA ARG A 118 22.10 -6.81 -16.43
C ARG A 118 21.10 -6.88 -15.28
N LEU A 119 20.73 -8.09 -14.84
CA LEU A 119 19.82 -8.30 -13.70
C LEU A 119 20.34 -7.67 -12.40
N TYR A 120 21.65 -7.75 -12.15
CA TYR A 120 22.27 -7.11 -11.00
C TYR A 120 22.11 -5.58 -11.05
N TYR A 121 22.46 -4.94 -12.17
CA TYR A 121 22.32 -3.49 -12.33
C TYR A 121 20.86 -3.03 -12.38
N GLU A 122 19.94 -3.84 -12.91
CA GLU A 122 18.50 -3.57 -12.83
C GLU A 122 18.04 -3.53 -11.36
N ARG A 123 18.48 -4.50 -10.55
CA ARG A 123 18.21 -4.49 -9.10
C ARG A 123 18.83 -3.29 -8.40
N MET A 124 20.07 -2.93 -8.73
CA MET A 124 20.73 -1.75 -8.14
C MET A 124 20.01 -0.46 -8.53
N ASN A 125 19.66 -0.28 -9.80
CA ASN A 125 18.90 0.89 -10.26
C ASN A 125 17.54 1.00 -9.58
N TYR A 126 16.87 -0.14 -9.34
CA TYR A 126 15.62 -0.17 -8.58
C TYR A 126 15.82 0.36 -7.15
N LEU A 127 16.84 -0.13 -6.42
CA LEU A 127 17.14 0.33 -5.07
C LEU A 127 17.54 1.82 -5.03
N VAL A 128 18.41 2.24 -5.96
CA VAL A 128 18.83 3.64 -6.13
C VAL A 128 17.62 4.56 -6.34
N SER A 129 16.66 4.12 -7.17
CA SER A 129 15.42 4.86 -7.40
C SER A 129 14.56 4.96 -6.14
N ARG A 130 14.49 3.87 -5.35
CA ARG A 130 13.76 3.84 -4.07
C ARG A 130 14.44 4.71 -3.01
N TYR A 131 15.76 4.70 -2.87
CA TYR A 131 16.47 5.57 -1.94
C TYR A 131 16.38 7.04 -2.33
N SER A 132 16.46 7.36 -3.63
CA SER A 132 16.22 8.72 -4.12
C SER A 132 14.78 9.20 -3.89
N TYR A 133 13.80 8.29 -3.91
CA TYR A 133 12.43 8.60 -3.51
C TYR A 133 12.36 8.91 -2.00
N VAL A 134 13.00 8.08 -1.15
CA VAL A 134 13.07 8.33 0.29
C VAL A 134 13.73 9.67 0.61
N ASP A 135 14.84 10.01 -0.05
CA ASP A 135 15.49 11.31 0.16
C ASP A 135 14.58 12.48 -0.21
N ARG A 136 13.87 12.39 -1.36
CA ARG A 136 12.88 13.41 -1.75
C ARG A 136 11.71 13.49 -0.77
N LEU A 137 11.32 12.37 -0.19
CA LEU A 137 10.26 12.31 0.82
C LEU A 137 10.74 12.96 2.13
N LEU A 138 11.95 12.68 2.60
CA LEU A 138 12.54 13.30 3.80
C LEU A 138 12.86 14.79 3.62
N ASP A 139 13.23 15.21 2.42
CA ASP A 139 13.47 16.62 2.07
C ASP A 139 12.17 17.42 1.91
N SER A 140 11.01 16.75 1.84
CA SER A 140 9.72 17.42 1.83
C SER A 140 9.46 18.16 3.15
N SER A 141 8.54 19.13 3.12
CA SER A 141 8.12 19.84 4.33
C SER A 141 7.24 18.99 5.25
N ILE A 142 6.76 17.81 4.79
CA ILE A 142 5.74 17.00 5.49
C ILE A 142 6.07 16.78 6.96
N ALA A 143 7.26 16.25 7.26
CA ALA A 143 7.65 15.97 8.64
C ALA A 143 7.77 17.24 9.50
N ARG A 144 8.20 18.35 8.90
CA ARG A 144 8.36 19.64 9.61
C ARG A 144 7.00 20.30 9.86
N ASP A 145 6.13 20.27 8.86
CA ASP A 145 4.77 20.81 8.92
C ASP A 145 3.95 20.05 9.99
N LEU A 146 4.12 18.72 10.07
CA LEU A 146 3.50 17.89 11.11
C LEU A 146 3.90 18.31 12.52
N LEU A 147 5.19 18.46 12.78
CA LEU A 147 5.70 18.91 14.08
C LEU A 147 5.15 20.29 14.45
N GLU A 148 5.07 21.21 13.49
CA GLU A 148 4.49 22.53 13.72
C GLU A 148 2.98 22.44 14.03
N ASP A 149 2.24 21.57 13.35
CA ASP A 149 0.80 21.42 13.57
C ASP A 149 0.48 20.79 14.92
N TYR A 150 1.26 19.81 15.37
CA TYR A 150 1.17 19.26 16.74
C TYR A 150 1.39 20.35 17.78
N GLU A 151 2.43 21.15 17.62
CA GLU A 151 2.75 22.24 18.55
C GLU A 151 1.61 23.30 18.60
N ARG A 152 1.07 23.70 17.44
CA ARG A 152 -0.09 24.61 17.36
C ARG A 152 -1.33 24.02 18.03
N HIS A 153 -1.51 22.71 17.95
CA HIS A 153 -2.66 22.04 18.54
C HIS A 153 -2.50 21.90 20.06
N TRP A 154 -1.29 21.58 20.53
CA TRP A 154 -0.94 21.52 21.93
C TRP A 154 -1.07 22.88 22.62
N ALA A 155 -0.45 23.92 22.06
CA ALA A 155 -0.47 25.27 22.61
C ALA A 155 -1.89 25.82 22.79
N ARG A 156 -2.83 25.45 21.90
CA ARG A 156 -4.24 25.82 22.01
C ARG A 156 -4.98 25.07 23.13
N ASN A 157 -4.58 23.85 23.43
CA ASN A 157 -5.27 22.96 24.37
C ASN A 157 -4.67 22.95 25.78
N GLN A 158 -3.48 23.51 25.97
CA GLN A 158 -2.75 23.51 27.24
C GLN A 158 -3.50 24.22 28.38
N SER A 159 -4.41 25.14 28.05
CA SER A 159 -5.32 25.81 29.00
C SER A 159 -6.37 24.88 29.64
N TYR A 160 -6.55 23.64 29.17
CA TYR A 160 -7.57 22.70 29.66
C TYR A 160 -6.99 21.49 30.42
N LEU A 161 -5.67 21.31 30.46
CA LEU A 161 -5.04 20.15 31.10
C LEU A 161 -4.42 20.55 32.45
N HIS A 162 -5.08 20.18 33.54
CA HIS A 162 -4.51 20.29 34.88
C HIS A 162 -3.56 19.11 35.10
N THR A 163 -2.26 19.37 35.28
CA THR A 163 -1.30 18.32 35.62
C THR A 163 -1.68 17.71 36.97
N ILE A 164 -1.63 16.38 37.07
CA ILE A 164 -1.71 15.69 38.35
C ILE A 164 -0.38 15.98 39.06
N THR A 165 -0.37 16.94 39.97
CA THR A 165 0.76 17.18 40.86
C THR A 165 0.90 15.95 41.76
N GLU A 166 2.07 15.30 41.78
CA GLU A 166 2.38 14.33 42.84
C GLU A 166 2.26 15.06 44.19
N GLU A 167 1.31 14.64 45.04
CA GLU A 167 1.19 15.16 46.39
C GLU A 167 2.48 14.86 47.16
N GLN A 168 3.19 15.92 47.52
CA GLN A 168 4.27 15.86 48.50
C GLN A 168 3.67 15.43 49.85
N SER A 169 4.04 14.24 50.30
CA SER A 169 3.70 13.71 51.61
C SER A 169 4.33 14.57 52.71
N GLY A 170 3.54 15.49 53.26
CA GLY A 170 3.92 16.35 54.39
C GLY A 170 2.74 16.57 55.32
N HIS A 171 2.71 15.84 56.43
CA HIS A 171 1.73 15.99 57.50
C HIS A 171 1.71 17.41 58.08
N THR A 172 0.51 18.02 58.20
CA THR A 172 0.10 18.65 59.47
C THR A 172 -1.42 18.80 59.52
N ALA A 173 -2.02 18.17 60.52
CA ALA A 173 -3.43 18.31 60.86
C ALA A 173 -3.65 19.64 61.60
N SER A 174 -4.64 20.44 61.18
CA SER A 174 -5.29 21.41 62.07
C SER A 174 -6.70 21.78 61.60
N ASN A 175 -7.66 21.30 62.39
CA ASN A 175 -8.92 21.92 62.83
C ASN A 175 -9.89 22.53 61.80
N SER A 176 -11.03 21.86 61.67
CA SER A 176 -12.33 22.46 61.33
C SER A 176 -12.77 23.47 62.39
N PRO A 177 -13.66 24.42 62.02
CA PRO A 177 -15.02 24.27 62.54
C PRO A 177 -16.13 24.49 61.50
N SER A 178 -17.27 23.93 61.88
CA SER A 178 -18.59 23.90 61.26
C SER A 178 -19.15 25.25 60.79
N GLY A 179 -19.84 25.22 59.65
CA GLY A 179 -20.77 26.25 59.20
C GLY A 179 -21.71 25.70 58.12
N SER A 180 -22.99 25.68 58.43
CA SER A 180 -24.13 25.18 57.67
C SER A 180 -24.31 25.79 56.28
N ASP A 181 -24.58 24.95 55.27
CA ASP A 181 -25.66 25.19 54.30
C ASP A 181 -25.97 23.89 53.54
N THR A 182 -26.86 23.10 54.13
CA THR A 182 -27.60 22.05 53.42
C THR A 182 -28.80 22.72 52.75
N ASP A 183 -28.67 23.04 51.47
CA ASP A 183 -29.75 22.86 50.47
C ASP A 183 -29.31 23.49 49.15
N ARG A 184 -29.06 22.62 48.16
CA ARG A 184 -29.22 22.82 46.69
C ARG A 184 -28.15 22.09 45.89
N ALA A 185 -28.08 20.77 46.02
CA ALA A 185 -27.39 19.92 45.06
C ALA A 185 -28.15 18.61 44.81
N ARG A 186 -29.47 18.69 44.63
CA ARG A 186 -30.24 17.70 43.88
C ARG A 186 -30.57 18.31 42.52
N ARG A 187 -29.58 18.32 41.62
CA ARG A 187 -29.81 18.50 40.18
C ARG A 187 -29.18 17.31 39.48
N HIS A 188 -30.06 16.46 38.97
CA HIS A 188 -29.89 15.65 37.77
C HIS A 188 -28.44 15.44 37.33
N LEU A 189 -27.92 14.24 37.61
CA LEU A 189 -26.92 13.60 36.77
C LEU A 189 -27.59 13.30 35.42
N THR A 190 -27.83 14.35 34.62
CA THR A 190 -28.00 14.19 33.18
C THR A 190 -26.62 13.87 32.64
N GLU A 191 -26.44 12.61 32.32
CA GLU A 191 -25.45 12.07 31.40
C GLU A 191 -25.47 12.90 30.10
N ARG A 192 -24.71 13.99 30.13
CA ARG A 192 -24.30 14.78 28.97
C ARG A 192 -22.82 15.07 29.15
N THR A 193 -22.03 14.00 29.20
CA THR A 193 -20.74 14.02 28.51
C THR A 193 -21.03 14.55 27.11
N PRO A 194 -20.29 15.56 26.60
CA PRO A 194 -20.43 15.95 25.22
C PRO A 194 -20.04 14.70 24.43
N LEU A 195 -21.06 14.04 23.84
CA LEU A 195 -20.87 13.14 22.73
C LEU A 195 -19.91 13.87 21.80
N LEU A 196 -18.76 13.24 21.55
CA LEU A 196 -17.96 13.53 20.37
C LEU A 196 -18.94 13.83 19.26
N SER A 197 -18.92 15.07 18.76
CA SER A 197 -19.41 15.30 17.43
C SER A 197 -18.64 14.30 16.59
N THR A 198 -19.32 13.27 16.12
CA THR A 198 -18.90 12.52 14.93
C THR A 198 -19.02 13.55 13.81
N THR A 199 -18.09 14.50 13.77
CA THR A 199 -17.58 14.96 12.50
C THR A 199 -16.99 13.68 11.93
N ASP A 200 -17.82 13.02 11.12
CA ASP A 200 -17.36 12.27 9.98
C ASP A 200 -16.54 13.27 9.15
N ASP A 201 -15.31 13.54 9.61
CA ASP A 201 -14.27 14.11 8.80
C ASP A 201 -13.94 12.98 7.82
N ASP A 202 -14.77 12.91 6.78
CA ASP A 202 -14.44 12.39 5.47
C ASP A 202 -13.15 13.10 5.06
N ASP A 203 -12.01 12.58 5.53
CA ASP A 203 -10.69 12.88 5.01
C ASP A 203 -10.58 12.21 3.63
N ASN A 204 -11.39 12.75 2.72
CA ASN A 204 -11.36 12.50 1.29
C ASN A 204 -10.33 13.45 0.70
N THR A 205 -9.06 13.22 1.04
CA THR A 205 -7.96 13.98 0.47
C THR A 205 -7.02 13.01 -0.27
N ASP A 206 -7.18 13.01 -1.59
CA ASP A 206 -6.16 12.72 -2.61
C ASP A 206 -5.49 11.33 -2.75
N SER A 207 -6.13 10.24 -2.31
CA SER A 207 -5.78 8.86 -2.77
C SER A 207 -6.75 8.28 -3.82
N PHE A 208 -7.65 9.12 -4.36
CA PHE A 208 -8.76 8.70 -5.24
C PHE A 208 -8.35 8.20 -6.63
N HIS A 209 -7.24 8.68 -7.21
CA HIS A 209 -6.91 8.37 -8.60
C HIS A 209 -6.46 6.91 -8.85
N PRO A 210 -5.56 6.28 -8.06
CA PRO A 210 -5.18 4.88 -8.32
C PRO A 210 -6.31 3.89 -8.04
N ARG A 211 -7.11 4.10 -6.99
CA ARG A 211 -8.19 3.17 -6.60
C ARG A 211 -9.36 3.19 -7.57
N THR A 212 -9.68 4.34 -8.15
CA THR A 212 -10.74 4.44 -9.18
C THR A 212 -10.33 3.73 -10.47
N ILE A 213 -9.07 3.81 -10.87
CA ILE A 213 -8.53 3.07 -12.03
C ILE A 213 -8.64 1.55 -11.79
N VAL A 214 -8.30 1.07 -10.60
CA VAL A 214 -8.45 -0.34 -10.21
C VAL A 214 -9.91 -0.78 -10.30
N MET A 215 -10.83 -0.02 -9.70
CA MET A 215 -12.27 -0.32 -9.78
C MET A 215 -12.82 -0.32 -11.21
N MET A 216 -12.39 0.64 -12.03
CA MET A 216 -12.78 0.70 -13.44
C MET A 216 -12.27 -0.52 -14.20
N ALA A 217 -11.02 -0.95 -13.99
CA ALA A 217 -10.47 -2.13 -14.64
C ALA A 217 -11.24 -3.41 -14.27
N ILE A 218 -11.54 -3.59 -12.98
CA ILE A 218 -12.35 -4.73 -12.50
C ILE A 218 -13.76 -4.68 -13.10
N TYR A 219 -14.38 -3.50 -13.15
CA TYR A 219 -15.73 -3.34 -13.71
C TYR A 219 -15.77 -3.64 -15.22
N ILE A 220 -14.79 -3.15 -15.99
CA ILE A 220 -14.68 -3.43 -17.43
C ILE A 220 -14.49 -4.94 -17.66
N ASN A 221 -13.62 -5.59 -16.88
CA ASN A 221 -13.40 -7.03 -16.97
C ASN A 221 -14.69 -7.83 -16.64
N LEU A 222 -15.43 -7.41 -15.61
CA LEU A 222 -16.72 -8.00 -15.25
C LEU A 222 -17.75 -7.89 -16.39
N VAL A 223 -17.85 -6.71 -17.02
CA VAL A 223 -18.75 -6.50 -18.15
C VAL A 223 -18.32 -7.35 -19.36
N ALA A 224 -17.02 -7.42 -19.65
CA ALA A 224 -16.50 -8.25 -20.73
C ALA A 224 -16.80 -9.74 -20.54
N ASN A 225 -16.54 -10.28 -19.33
CA ASN A 225 -16.86 -11.67 -19.01
C ASN A 225 -18.36 -11.95 -18.98
N CYS A 226 -19.19 -10.99 -18.58
CA CYS A 226 -20.65 -11.10 -18.68
C CYS A 226 -21.12 -11.19 -20.14
N ILE A 227 -20.57 -10.36 -21.03
CA ILE A 227 -20.89 -10.38 -22.46
C ILE A 227 -20.43 -11.71 -23.09
N LEU A 228 -19.23 -12.18 -22.77
CA LEU A 228 -18.71 -13.46 -23.26
C LEU A 228 -19.58 -14.64 -22.79
N LEU A 229 -19.98 -14.64 -21.51
CA LEU A 229 -20.89 -15.64 -20.97
C LEU A 229 -22.24 -15.63 -21.70
N ALA A 230 -22.86 -14.46 -21.87
CA ALA A 230 -24.13 -14.33 -22.58
C ALA A 230 -24.04 -14.83 -24.04
N ALA A 231 -22.94 -14.49 -24.74
CA ALA A 231 -22.69 -14.96 -26.09
C ALA A 231 -22.55 -16.50 -26.15
N LYS A 232 -21.80 -17.11 -25.22
CA LYS A 232 -21.66 -18.57 -25.17
C LYS A 232 -22.96 -19.28 -24.79
N ILE A 233 -23.77 -18.70 -23.89
CA ILE A 233 -25.12 -19.22 -23.58
C ILE A 233 -25.98 -19.25 -24.85
N ALA A 234 -26.01 -18.16 -25.61
CA ALA A 234 -26.79 -18.08 -26.84
C ALA A 234 -26.38 -19.18 -27.84
N VAL A 235 -25.08 -19.36 -28.07
CA VAL A 235 -24.60 -20.42 -28.99
C VAL A 235 -24.88 -21.82 -28.46
N THR A 236 -24.78 -22.03 -27.14
CA THR A 236 -25.10 -23.33 -26.51
C THR A 236 -26.58 -23.69 -26.67
N VAL A 237 -27.49 -22.72 -26.57
CA VAL A 237 -28.93 -22.98 -26.80
C VAL A 237 -29.21 -23.31 -28.28
N MET A 238 -28.46 -22.69 -29.20
CA MET A 238 -28.59 -22.94 -30.64
C MET A 238 -27.93 -24.25 -31.08
N THR A 239 -27.01 -24.82 -30.27
CA THR A 239 -26.15 -25.94 -30.66
C THR A 239 -26.21 -27.06 -29.62
N SER A 240 -26.61 -28.27 -30.00
CA SER A 240 -26.64 -29.42 -29.08
C SER A 240 -25.26 -30.09 -28.87
N SER A 241 -24.17 -29.33 -28.98
CA SER A 241 -22.81 -29.87 -28.94
C SER A 241 -22.23 -29.88 -27.53
N VAL A 242 -21.75 -31.03 -27.08
CA VAL A 242 -21.10 -31.23 -25.78
C VAL A 242 -19.85 -30.35 -25.62
N SER A 243 -19.10 -30.12 -26.71
CA SER A 243 -17.94 -29.22 -26.72
C SER A 243 -18.31 -27.76 -26.45
N VAL A 244 -19.47 -27.30 -26.95
CA VAL A 244 -19.95 -25.93 -26.69
C VAL A 244 -20.39 -25.78 -25.24
N LEU A 245 -21.00 -26.82 -24.66
CA LEU A 245 -21.38 -26.85 -23.24
C LEU A 245 -20.15 -26.77 -22.30
N ALA A 246 -19.05 -27.45 -22.63
CA ALA A 246 -17.80 -27.33 -21.87
C ALA A 246 -17.27 -25.88 -21.91
N SER A 247 -17.25 -25.27 -23.10
CA SER A 247 -16.80 -23.88 -23.25
C SER A 247 -17.67 -22.86 -22.49
N LEU A 248 -18.94 -23.18 -22.25
CA LEU A 248 -19.88 -22.39 -21.45
C LEU A 248 -19.53 -22.46 -19.96
N VAL A 249 -19.21 -23.66 -19.45
CA VAL A 249 -18.78 -23.84 -18.06
C VAL A 249 -17.53 -23.02 -17.77
N ASP A 250 -16.57 -22.99 -18.70
CA ASP A 250 -15.36 -22.17 -18.57
C ASP A 250 -15.70 -20.68 -18.45
N ALA A 251 -16.54 -20.15 -19.34
CA ALA A 251 -16.95 -18.74 -19.24
C ALA A 251 -17.78 -18.43 -17.98
N ALA A 252 -18.52 -19.40 -17.45
CA ALA A 252 -19.25 -19.24 -16.19
C ALA A 252 -18.28 -19.15 -15.01
N LEU A 253 -17.20 -19.93 -15.01
CA LEU A 253 -16.14 -19.88 -14.01
C LEU A 253 -15.38 -18.55 -14.07
N ASP A 254 -15.08 -18.04 -15.26
CA ASP A 254 -14.44 -16.73 -15.46
C ASP A 254 -15.29 -15.59 -14.90
N PHE A 255 -16.60 -15.63 -15.20
CA PHE A 255 -17.56 -14.67 -14.67
C PHE A 255 -17.67 -14.75 -13.14
N LEU A 256 -17.79 -15.96 -12.59
CA LEU A 256 -17.84 -16.18 -11.15
C LEU A 256 -16.60 -15.61 -10.46
N SER A 257 -15.44 -15.87 -11.02
CA SER A 257 -14.15 -15.41 -10.50
C SER A 257 -14.02 -13.89 -10.51
N THR A 258 -14.42 -13.25 -11.60
CA THR A 258 -14.44 -11.79 -11.70
C THR A 258 -15.45 -11.18 -10.73
N ALA A 259 -16.59 -11.83 -10.53
CA ALA A 259 -17.60 -11.42 -9.56
C ALA A 259 -17.09 -11.55 -8.11
N ILE A 260 -16.31 -12.59 -7.80
CA ILE A 260 -15.65 -12.75 -6.49
C ILE A 260 -14.69 -11.59 -6.25
N ILE A 261 -13.82 -11.26 -7.21
CA ILE A 261 -12.85 -10.16 -7.08
C ILE A 261 -13.56 -8.81 -6.94
N TRP A 262 -14.58 -8.55 -7.76
CA TRP A 262 -15.39 -7.35 -7.67
C TRP A 262 -16.08 -7.20 -6.31
N SER A 263 -16.68 -8.29 -5.81
CA SER A 263 -17.34 -8.32 -4.51
C SER A 263 -16.34 -8.02 -3.37
N THR A 264 -15.20 -8.71 -3.38
CA THR A 264 -14.13 -8.52 -2.40
C THR A 264 -13.61 -7.10 -2.40
N THR A 265 -13.31 -6.53 -3.57
CA THR A 265 -12.84 -5.14 -3.69
C THR A 265 -13.87 -4.15 -3.16
N ARG A 266 -15.16 -4.37 -3.47
CA ARG A 266 -16.26 -3.55 -2.94
C ARG A 266 -16.40 -3.66 -1.42
N LEU A 267 -16.17 -4.84 -0.86
CA LEU A 267 -16.19 -5.10 0.58
C LEU A 267 -15.03 -4.41 1.32
N THR A 268 -13.84 -4.35 0.71
CA THR A 268 -12.66 -3.69 1.26
C THR A 268 -12.85 -2.17 1.38
N VAL A 269 -13.56 -1.56 0.43
CA VAL A 269 -13.78 -0.09 0.41
C VAL A 269 -14.73 0.37 1.52
N ARG A 270 -15.61 -0.50 1.99
CA ARG A 270 -16.52 -0.17 3.09
C ARG A 270 -15.77 -0.19 4.41
N ARG A 271 -15.41 1.01 4.92
CA ARG A 271 -14.86 1.18 6.27
C ARG A 271 -15.98 1.13 7.30
N ASP A 272 -15.92 0.14 8.19
CA ASP A 272 -16.76 0.03 9.38
C ASP A 272 -15.83 -0.06 10.58
N LYS A 273 -15.58 1.08 11.24
CA LYS A 273 -14.61 1.20 12.33
C LYS A 273 -15.01 0.39 13.56
N HIS A 274 -16.32 0.15 13.77
CA HIS A 274 -16.80 -0.55 14.96
C HIS A 274 -16.61 -2.06 14.86
N ARG A 275 -16.85 -2.64 13.67
CA ARG A 275 -16.63 -4.08 13.44
C ARG A 275 -15.21 -4.41 13.01
N TYR A 276 -14.54 -3.49 12.31
CA TYR A 276 -13.22 -3.68 11.72
C TYR A 276 -12.35 -2.43 11.98
N PRO A 277 -11.78 -2.27 13.18
CA PRO A 277 -11.01 -1.07 13.54
C PRO A 277 -9.74 -0.87 12.71
N VAL A 278 -9.15 -1.98 12.22
CA VAL A 278 -7.97 -1.97 11.32
C VAL A 278 -8.40 -1.95 9.83
N GLY A 279 -9.71 -1.91 9.56
CA GLY A 279 -10.26 -1.99 8.20
C GLY A 279 -10.35 -3.42 7.66
N ARG A 280 -10.64 -3.53 6.36
CA ARG A 280 -10.90 -4.80 5.66
C ARG A 280 -9.89 -5.11 4.54
N GLN A 281 -8.72 -4.48 4.57
CA GLN A 281 -7.71 -4.62 3.52
C GLN A 281 -7.23 -6.07 3.32
N ARG A 282 -7.19 -6.85 4.40
CA ARG A 282 -6.87 -8.28 4.37
C ARG A 282 -7.86 -9.14 3.55
N LEU A 283 -9.02 -8.61 3.16
CA LEU A 283 -9.95 -9.33 2.29
C LEU A 283 -9.45 -9.44 0.85
N GLU A 284 -8.63 -8.49 0.36
CA GLU A 284 -8.09 -8.51 -1.01
C GLU A 284 -7.34 -9.83 -1.33
N PRO A 285 -6.30 -10.22 -0.59
CA PRO A 285 -5.61 -11.49 -0.83
C PRO A 285 -6.51 -12.70 -0.58
N VAL A 286 -7.53 -12.59 0.28
CA VAL A 286 -8.52 -13.67 0.47
C VAL A 286 -9.38 -13.86 -0.79
N GLY A 287 -9.75 -12.79 -1.47
CA GLY A 287 -10.47 -12.86 -2.75
C GLY A 287 -9.65 -13.56 -3.83
N VAL A 288 -8.37 -13.19 -3.96
CA VAL A 288 -7.44 -13.84 -4.90
C VAL A 288 -7.17 -15.30 -4.53
N LEU A 289 -7.12 -15.62 -3.24
CA LEU A 289 -6.97 -17.00 -2.76
C LEU A 289 -8.18 -17.87 -3.11
N ILE A 290 -9.40 -17.40 -2.84
CA ILE A 290 -10.63 -18.12 -3.21
C ILE A 290 -10.67 -18.36 -4.72
N PHE A 291 -10.34 -17.32 -5.50
CA PHE A 291 -10.25 -17.42 -6.94
C PHE A 291 -9.23 -18.48 -7.38
N SER A 292 -8.02 -18.46 -6.81
CA SER A 292 -6.97 -19.44 -7.11
C SER A 292 -7.44 -20.88 -6.86
N VAL A 293 -8.18 -21.13 -5.76
CA VAL A 293 -8.72 -22.46 -5.44
C VAL A 293 -9.76 -22.91 -6.46
N VAL A 294 -10.66 -22.02 -6.89
CA VAL A 294 -11.65 -22.30 -7.94
C VAL A 294 -10.92 -22.70 -9.24
N MET A 295 -9.91 -21.92 -9.65
CA MET A 295 -9.15 -22.19 -10.87
C MET A 295 -8.37 -23.50 -10.83
N ILE A 296 -7.68 -23.79 -9.72
CA ILE A 296 -6.99 -25.08 -9.54
C ILE A 296 -7.98 -26.24 -9.66
N THR A 297 -9.17 -26.12 -9.05
CA THR A 297 -10.20 -27.17 -9.10
C THR A 297 -10.71 -27.40 -10.52
N SER A 298 -10.98 -26.32 -11.27
CA SER A 298 -11.44 -26.40 -12.65
C SER A 298 -10.41 -27.05 -13.58
N PHE A 299 -9.15 -26.61 -13.51
CA PHE A 299 -8.08 -27.21 -14.32
C PHE A 299 -7.70 -28.63 -13.88
N PHE A 300 -7.94 -28.99 -12.62
CA PHE A 300 -7.81 -30.37 -12.17
C PHE A 300 -8.85 -31.28 -12.84
N GLN A 301 -10.10 -30.81 -13.01
CA GLN A 301 -11.12 -31.54 -13.77
C GLN A 301 -10.74 -31.70 -15.25
N VAL A 302 -10.24 -30.63 -15.89
CA VAL A 302 -9.72 -30.69 -17.27
C VAL A 302 -8.58 -31.69 -17.40
N SER A 303 -7.69 -31.76 -16.40
CA SER A 303 -6.60 -32.74 -16.35
C SER A 303 -7.13 -34.18 -16.32
N ILE A 304 -8.15 -34.45 -15.50
CA ILE A 304 -8.78 -35.78 -15.42
C ILE A 304 -9.45 -36.14 -16.73
N LEU A 305 -10.21 -35.23 -17.35
CA LEU A 305 -10.87 -35.45 -18.64
C LEU A 305 -9.86 -35.75 -19.75
N SER A 306 -8.76 -34.99 -19.78
CA SER A 306 -7.67 -35.19 -20.75
C SER A 306 -6.99 -36.55 -20.55
N LEU A 307 -6.78 -36.97 -19.29
CA LEU A 307 -6.22 -38.28 -18.98
C LEU A 307 -7.19 -39.42 -19.38
N GLN A 308 -8.48 -39.25 -19.13
CA GLN A 308 -9.51 -40.22 -19.53
C GLN A 308 -9.55 -40.39 -21.05
N GLN A 309 -9.48 -39.29 -21.82
CA GLN A 309 -9.41 -39.32 -23.28
C GLN A 309 -8.13 -40.03 -23.77
N LEU A 310 -6.99 -39.80 -23.10
CA LEU A 310 -5.73 -40.47 -23.45
C LEU A 310 -5.75 -41.98 -23.19
N THR A 311 -6.49 -42.43 -22.17
CA THR A 311 -6.63 -43.86 -21.81
C THR A 311 -7.86 -44.55 -22.42
N GLY A 312 -8.74 -43.79 -23.08
CA GLY A 312 -9.99 -44.27 -23.63
C GLY A 312 -9.82 -45.05 -24.94
N ASN A 313 -10.84 -45.83 -25.31
CA ASN A 313 -10.83 -46.62 -26.55
C ASN A 313 -11.30 -45.82 -27.79
N ASP A 314 -11.75 -44.58 -27.61
CA ASP A 314 -12.33 -43.76 -28.67
C ASP A 314 -11.27 -42.79 -29.22
N HIS A 315 -10.61 -43.22 -30.30
CA HIS A 315 -9.47 -42.52 -30.93
C HIS A 315 -9.92 -41.56 -32.04
N SER A 316 -11.15 -41.05 -31.96
CA SER A 316 -11.69 -40.15 -32.97
C SER A 316 -10.94 -38.81 -32.92
N THR A 317 -10.47 -38.36 -34.09
CA THR A 317 -9.88 -37.02 -34.22
C THR A 317 -10.98 -35.99 -34.00
N VAL A 318 -10.77 -35.06 -33.07
CA VAL A 318 -11.71 -33.97 -32.82
C VAL A 318 -11.77 -33.09 -34.07
N GLU A 319 -12.86 -33.18 -34.82
CA GLU A 319 -13.15 -32.22 -35.88
C GLU A 319 -13.61 -30.91 -35.26
N LEU A 320 -12.73 -29.91 -35.28
CA LEU A 320 -13.05 -28.54 -34.86
C LEU A 320 -14.09 -27.97 -35.83
N THR A 321 -15.35 -27.91 -35.40
CA THR A 321 -16.39 -27.23 -36.18
C THR A 321 -16.07 -25.74 -36.28
N VAL A 322 -16.30 -25.13 -37.46
CA VAL A 322 -16.09 -23.69 -37.72
C VAL A 322 -16.65 -22.76 -36.61
N PRO A 323 -17.84 -23.02 -36.01
CA PRO A 323 -18.34 -22.23 -34.88
C PRO A 323 -17.47 -22.30 -33.62
N ALA A 324 -16.87 -23.46 -33.31
CA ALA A 324 -16.01 -23.64 -32.13
C ALA A 324 -14.72 -22.81 -32.27
N ILE A 325 -14.07 -22.87 -33.43
CA ILE A 325 -12.89 -22.04 -33.74
C ILE A 325 -13.22 -20.55 -33.64
N THR A 326 -14.38 -20.14 -34.14
CA THR A 326 -14.80 -18.73 -34.12
C THR A 326 -15.01 -18.21 -32.68
N ILE A 327 -15.58 -19.04 -31.80
CA ILE A 327 -15.78 -18.69 -30.38
C ILE A 327 -14.45 -18.63 -29.64
N MET A 328 -13.56 -19.59 -29.86
CA MET A 328 -12.25 -19.59 -29.22
C MET A 328 -11.42 -18.37 -29.68
N ALA A 329 -11.43 -18.06 -30.97
CA ALA A 329 -10.74 -16.89 -31.52
C ALA A 329 -11.30 -15.57 -30.97
N SER A 330 -12.63 -15.43 -30.84
CA SER A 330 -13.22 -14.23 -30.25
C SER A 330 -12.85 -14.08 -28.77
N THR A 331 -12.77 -15.19 -28.03
CA THR A 331 -12.34 -15.20 -26.62
C THR A 331 -10.90 -14.72 -26.48
N VAL A 332 -9.99 -15.17 -27.37
CA VAL A 332 -8.59 -14.72 -27.41
C VAL A 332 -8.48 -13.22 -27.65
N VAL A 333 -9.29 -12.66 -28.56
CA VAL A 333 -9.26 -11.21 -28.85
C VAL A 333 -9.77 -10.40 -27.66
N VAL A 334 -10.93 -10.76 -27.10
CA VAL A 334 -11.53 -10.02 -25.98
C VAL A 334 -10.64 -10.09 -24.75
N LYS A 335 -10.19 -11.29 -24.35
CA LYS A 335 -9.29 -11.45 -23.20
C LYS A 335 -7.90 -10.85 -23.46
N GLY A 336 -7.43 -10.85 -24.70
CA GLY A 336 -6.18 -10.17 -25.10
C GLY A 336 -6.21 -8.66 -24.85
N LEU A 337 -7.33 -8.01 -25.19
CA LEU A 337 -7.52 -6.58 -24.91
C LEU A 337 -7.62 -6.32 -23.39
N CYS A 338 -8.37 -7.14 -22.66
CA CYS A 338 -8.46 -7.05 -21.20
C CYS A 338 -7.09 -7.22 -20.54
N TRP A 339 -6.30 -8.21 -20.97
CA TRP A 339 -4.96 -8.47 -20.47
C TRP A 339 -4.01 -7.28 -20.72
N LEU A 340 -4.03 -6.70 -21.93
CA LEU A 340 -3.16 -5.58 -22.28
C LEU A 340 -3.41 -4.34 -21.40
N TRP A 341 -4.65 -4.14 -21.01
CA TRP A 341 -5.04 -3.08 -20.08
C TRP A 341 -4.66 -3.43 -18.63
N CYS A 342 -5.11 -4.59 -18.13
CA CYS A 342 -4.91 -4.99 -16.74
C CYS A 342 -3.43 -5.12 -16.35
N ARG A 343 -2.56 -5.59 -17.27
CA ARG A 343 -1.12 -5.74 -16.99
C ARG A 343 -0.39 -4.43 -16.69
N ARG A 344 -1.02 -3.27 -16.98
CA ARG A 344 -0.45 -1.94 -16.72
C ARG A 344 -0.74 -1.45 -15.30
N ILE A 345 -1.63 -2.12 -14.57
CA ILE A 345 -2.09 -1.70 -13.25
C ILE A 345 -1.42 -2.57 -12.19
N ASN A 346 -0.72 -1.91 -11.25
CA ASN A 346 -0.06 -2.58 -10.14
C ASN A 346 -1.02 -2.70 -8.96
N ASP A 347 -1.89 -3.72 -9.03
CA ASP A 347 -2.81 -4.10 -7.95
C ASP A 347 -2.99 -5.62 -7.98
N SER A 348 -2.93 -6.29 -6.83
CA SER A 348 -2.96 -7.76 -6.77
C SER A 348 -4.27 -8.36 -7.29
N ASN A 349 -5.40 -7.68 -7.11
CA ASN A 349 -6.66 -8.15 -7.67
C ASN A 349 -6.63 -8.06 -9.20
N VAL A 350 -6.17 -6.92 -9.75
CA VAL A 350 -6.09 -6.69 -11.20
C VAL A 350 -5.03 -7.58 -11.86
N GLN A 351 -3.92 -7.86 -11.17
CA GLN A 351 -2.89 -8.80 -11.60
C GLN A 351 -3.44 -10.22 -11.67
N ALA A 352 -4.25 -10.66 -10.70
CA ALA A 352 -4.92 -11.96 -10.77
C ALA A 352 -5.87 -12.06 -11.98
N LEU A 353 -6.63 -11.00 -12.27
CA LEU A 353 -7.48 -10.90 -13.48
C LEU A 353 -6.66 -10.92 -14.78
N ALA A 354 -5.48 -10.30 -14.79
CA ALA A 354 -4.58 -10.35 -15.94
C ALA A 354 -3.98 -11.76 -16.13
N GLN A 355 -3.55 -12.41 -15.04
CA GLN A 355 -3.02 -13.76 -15.06
C GLN A 355 -4.05 -14.78 -15.57
N ASP A 356 -5.31 -14.62 -15.15
CA ASP A 356 -6.45 -15.37 -15.67
C ASP A 356 -6.61 -15.18 -17.17
N ALA A 357 -6.77 -13.93 -17.62
CA ALA A 357 -6.91 -13.61 -19.03
C ALA A 357 -5.74 -14.14 -19.88
N MET A 358 -4.51 -14.09 -19.36
CA MET A 358 -3.34 -14.67 -20.01
C MET A 358 -3.44 -16.20 -20.12
N THR A 359 -3.85 -16.85 -19.03
CA THR A 359 -4.04 -18.29 -18.98
C THR A 359 -5.05 -18.75 -20.02
N ASP A 360 -6.15 -18.03 -20.19
CA ASP A 360 -7.17 -18.37 -21.16
C ASP A 360 -6.75 -18.10 -22.60
N ILE A 361 -5.98 -17.03 -22.84
CA ILE A 361 -5.40 -16.78 -24.17
C ILE A 361 -4.49 -17.95 -24.54
N VAL A 362 -3.59 -18.35 -23.63
CA VAL A 362 -2.67 -19.47 -23.85
C VAL A 362 -3.48 -20.76 -24.07
N PHE A 363 -4.46 -21.05 -23.21
CA PHE A 363 -5.30 -22.23 -23.31
C PHE A 363 -6.05 -22.31 -24.64
N ASN A 364 -6.77 -21.25 -25.01
CA ASN A 364 -7.52 -21.23 -26.27
C ASN A 364 -6.61 -21.32 -27.52
N ILE A 365 -5.42 -20.71 -27.49
CA ILE A 365 -4.45 -20.82 -28.61
C ILE A 365 -4.00 -22.27 -28.77
N PHE A 366 -3.56 -22.90 -27.68
CA PHE A 366 -3.07 -24.28 -27.72
C PHE A 366 -4.18 -25.29 -28.04
N SER A 367 -5.40 -25.06 -27.55
CA SER A 367 -6.57 -25.87 -27.90
C SER A 367 -7.02 -25.75 -29.37
N ILE A 368 -6.56 -24.74 -30.12
CA ILE A 368 -6.71 -24.70 -31.59
C ILE A 368 -5.54 -25.41 -32.28
N ILE A 369 -4.32 -25.16 -31.80
CA ILE A 369 -3.09 -25.64 -32.42
C ILE A 369 -2.96 -27.17 -32.30
N PHE A 370 -3.21 -27.74 -31.12
CA PHE A 370 -3.01 -29.17 -30.90
C PHE A 370 -3.93 -30.05 -31.76
N PRO A 371 -5.26 -29.82 -31.86
CA PRO A 371 -6.08 -30.61 -32.77
C PRO A 371 -5.78 -30.34 -34.26
N LEU A 372 -5.37 -29.12 -34.63
CA LEU A 372 -5.00 -28.80 -36.02
C LEU A 372 -3.73 -29.57 -36.45
N ILE A 373 -2.71 -29.64 -35.59
CA ILE A 373 -1.51 -30.43 -35.83
C ILE A 373 -1.84 -31.93 -35.77
N GLY A 374 -2.67 -32.34 -34.82
CA GLY A 374 -3.11 -33.73 -34.65
C GLY A 374 -3.84 -34.26 -35.89
N SER A 375 -4.73 -33.45 -36.49
CA SER A 375 -5.43 -33.80 -37.74
C SER A 375 -4.50 -33.82 -38.95
N PHE A 376 -3.55 -32.89 -39.07
CA PHE A 376 -2.59 -32.88 -40.18
C PHE A 376 -1.58 -34.04 -40.10
N ALA A 377 -1.12 -34.37 -38.89
CA ALA A 377 -0.15 -35.44 -38.64
C ALA A 377 -0.78 -36.82 -38.36
N ASN A 378 -2.12 -36.90 -38.30
CA ASN A 378 -2.88 -38.10 -37.94
C ASN A 378 -2.52 -38.67 -36.54
N LEU A 379 -2.20 -37.77 -35.59
CA LEU A 379 -1.82 -38.08 -34.21
C LEU A 379 -2.99 -37.77 -33.26
N TRP A 380 -3.82 -38.78 -32.97
CA TRP A 380 -5.00 -38.65 -32.12
C TRP A 380 -4.68 -38.22 -30.67
N PHE A 381 -3.52 -38.63 -30.12
CA PHE A 381 -3.17 -38.39 -28.72
C PHE A 381 -2.67 -36.97 -28.44
N LEU A 382 -2.38 -36.19 -29.49
CA LEU A 382 -1.72 -34.89 -29.36
C LEU A 382 -2.63 -33.85 -28.66
N ASP A 383 -3.93 -33.91 -28.93
CA ASP A 383 -4.94 -33.04 -28.31
C ASP A 383 -5.12 -33.32 -26.80
N PRO A 384 -5.45 -34.55 -26.35
CA PRO A 384 -5.57 -34.85 -24.92
C PRO A 384 -4.24 -34.69 -24.16
N LEU A 385 -3.08 -34.97 -24.81
CA LEU A 385 -1.77 -34.71 -24.18
C LEU A 385 -1.51 -33.21 -24.00
N GLY A 386 -1.86 -32.40 -25.00
CA GLY A 386 -1.76 -30.94 -24.94
C GLY A 386 -2.62 -30.35 -23.83
N GLY A 387 -3.88 -30.78 -23.74
CA GLY A 387 -4.80 -30.41 -22.66
C GLY A 387 -4.26 -30.75 -21.27
N LEU A 388 -3.71 -31.96 -21.10
CA LEU A 388 -3.13 -32.42 -19.83
C LEU A 388 -1.88 -31.62 -19.42
N LEU A 389 -0.94 -31.40 -20.35
CA LEU A 389 0.28 -30.65 -20.05
C LEU A 389 -0.04 -29.20 -19.69
N LEU A 390 -1.01 -28.61 -20.39
CA LEU A 390 -1.38 -27.23 -20.18
C LEU A 390 -2.16 -27.04 -18.87
N SER A 391 -3.07 -27.96 -18.54
CA SER A 391 -3.79 -27.91 -17.27
C SER A 391 -2.86 -28.04 -16.06
N LEU A 392 -1.83 -28.91 -16.14
CA LEU A 392 -0.80 -29.02 -15.10
C LEU A 392 0.04 -27.75 -14.95
N TYR A 393 0.39 -27.10 -16.07
CA TYR A 393 1.09 -25.81 -16.05
C TYR A 393 0.26 -24.73 -15.32
N VAL A 394 -1.03 -24.64 -15.64
CA VAL A 394 -1.95 -23.68 -15.04
C VAL A 394 -2.16 -23.94 -13.55
N ILE A 395 -2.33 -25.21 -13.15
CA ILE A 395 -2.41 -25.60 -11.73
C ILE A 395 -1.15 -25.17 -10.98
N GLY A 396 0.03 -25.40 -11.56
CA GLY A 396 1.30 -24.98 -10.96
C GLY A 396 1.38 -23.47 -10.74
N ASN A 397 0.92 -22.68 -11.72
CA ASN A 397 0.91 -21.22 -11.64
C ASN A 397 -0.03 -20.72 -10.53
N TRP A 398 -1.28 -21.18 -10.52
CA TRP A 398 -2.27 -20.79 -9.49
C TRP A 398 -1.92 -21.32 -8.10
N ALA A 399 -1.29 -22.50 -7.98
CA ALA A 399 -0.78 -22.99 -6.70
C ALA A 399 0.36 -22.11 -6.18
N GLY A 400 1.17 -21.53 -7.08
CA GLY A 400 2.15 -20.50 -6.75
C GLY A 400 1.51 -19.25 -6.17
N THR A 401 0.53 -18.68 -6.89
CA THR A 401 -0.23 -17.51 -6.46
C THR A 401 -0.93 -17.74 -5.12
N ALA A 402 -1.60 -18.89 -4.94
CA ALA A 402 -2.26 -19.25 -3.68
C ALA A 402 -1.27 -19.29 -2.50
N ARG A 403 -0.10 -19.92 -2.69
CA ARG A 403 0.94 -20.01 -1.65
C ARG A 403 1.50 -18.63 -1.30
N GLU A 404 1.70 -17.75 -2.27
CA GLU A 404 2.16 -16.38 -2.04
C GLU A 404 1.14 -15.58 -1.20
N HIS A 405 -0.13 -15.59 -1.60
CA HIS A 405 -1.17 -14.89 -0.84
C HIS A 405 -1.41 -15.49 0.56
N ILE A 406 -1.26 -16.81 0.73
CA ILE A 406 -1.27 -17.43 2.07
C ILE A 406 -0.10 -16.89 2.90
N ALA A 407 1.11 -16.85 2.34
CA ALA A 407 2.30 -16.33 3.04
C ALA A 407 2.10 -14.86 3.46
N HIS A 408 1.57 -14.03 2.57
CA HIS A 408 1.23 -12.62 2.84
C HIS A 408 0.16 -12.46 3.92
N LEU A 409 -0.81 -13.38 4.00
CA LEU A 409 -1.84 -13.36 5.05
C LEU A 409 -1.31 -13.82 6.41
N THR A 410 -0.26 -14.66 6.42
CA THR A 410 0.36 -15.20 7.64
C THR A 410 1.50 -14.35 8.21
N GLY A 411 1.79 -13.18 7.66
CA GLY A 411 2.88 -12.34 8.17
C GLY A 411 4.26 -12.65 7.59
N ALA A 412 4.34 -13.07 6.32
CA ALA A 412 5.64 -13.26 5.68
C ALA A 412 6.49 -11.99 5.74
N ALA A 413 7.80 -12.16 5.95
CA ALA A 413 8.75 -11.04 5.97
C ALA A 413 8.76 -10.30 4.63
N ALA A 414 8.90 -8.99 4.69
CA ALA A 414 9.01 -8.16 3.49
C ALA A 414 10.27 -8.51 2.67
N SER A 415 10.24 -8.10 1.39
CA SER A 415 11.39 -8.27 0.53
C SER A 415 12.64 -7.60 1.14
N PRO A 416 13.86 -8.16 0.97
CA PRO A 416 15.08 -7.52 1.46
C PRO A 416 15.27 -6.09 0.90
N GLY A 417 14.72 -5.82 -0.29
CA GLY A 417 14.72 -4.50 -0.88
C GLY A 417 13.87 -3.53 -0.08
N ASP A 418 12.60 -3.86 0.19
CA ASP A 418 11.70 -3.00 0.95
C ASP A 418 12.19 -2.78 2.38
N ARG A 419 12.68 -3.84 3.04
CA ARG A 419 13.30 -3.73 4.37
C ARG A 419 14.49 -2.75 4.36
N SER A 420 15.36 -2.83 3.35
CA SER A 420 16.51 -1.91 3.25
C SER A 420 16.11 -0.46 2.98
N VAL A 421 15.04 -0.24 2.22
CA VAL A 421 14.50 1.10 1.91
C VAL A 421 13.88 1.73 3.16
N LEU A 422 13.10 0.96 3.93
CA LEU A 422 12.53 1.42 5.18
C LEU A 422 13.60 1.66 6.24
N LEU A 423 14.60 0.77 6.34
CA LEU A 423 15.74 0.99 7.22
C LEU A 423 16.49 2.26 6.86
N TYR A 424 16.73 2.50 5.58
CA TYR A 424 17.35 3.74 5.11
C TYR A 424 16.55 4.99 5.48
N LEU A 425 15.22 4.94 5.39
CA LEU A 425 14.34 6.03 5.81
C LEU A 425 14.52 6.33 7.30
N VAL A 426 14.42 5.31 8.17
CA VAL A 426 14.57 5.49 9.63
C VAL A 426 15.95 6.03 9.98
N MET A 427 17.02 5.47 9.39
CA MET A 427 18.40 5.94 9.62
C MET A 427 18.63 7.41 9.24
N ARG A 428 17.87 7.91 8.27
CA ARG A 428 18.00 9.27 7.73
C ARG A 428 17.03 10.27 8.33
N PHE A 429 16.03 9.80 9.07
CA PHE A 429 14.91 10.62 9.49
C PHE A 429 15.33 11.76 10.41
N ALA A 430 15.98 11.46 11.55
CA ALA A 430 16.31 12.47 12.55
C ALA A 430 17.67 12.24 13.21
N THR A 431 18.43 13.31 13.44
CA THR A 431 19.75 13.25 14.09
C THR A 431 19.69 12.88 15.57
N CYS A 432 18.52 13.02 16.21
CA CYS A 432 18.29 12.66 17.60
C CYS A 432 18.19 11.14 17.84
N ILE A 433 17.96 10.35 16.78
CA ILE A 433 17.91 8.89 16.85
C ILE A 433 19.33 8.37 17.03
N ARG A 434 19.60 7.72 18.16
CA ARG A 434 20.93 7.17 18.46
C ARG A 434 21.11 5.79 17.85
N TRP A 435 20.12 4.94 18.03
CA TRP A 435 20.15 3.54 17.60
C TRP A 435 18.78 3.10 17.09
N ILE A 436 18.80 2.15 16.17
CA ILE A 436 17.63 1.39 15.76
C ILE A 436 17.83 -0.01 16.36
N GLN A 437 17.06 -0.36 17.39
CA GLN A 437 17.18 -1.67 18.05
C GLN A 437 16.64 -2.77 17.14
N ASN A 438 15.44 -2.55 16.61
CA ASN A 438 14.74 -3.54 15.81
C ASN A 438 13.99 -2.87 14.66
N LEU A 439 13.90 -3.60 13.55
CA LEU A 439 13.06 -3.25 12.41
C LEU A 439 12.46 -4.52 11.85
N GLU A 440 11.19 -4.70 12.15
CA GLU A 440 10.35 -5.78 11.68
C GLU A 440 9.41 -5.25 10.60
N VAL A 441 9.46 -5.88 9.44
CA VAL A 441 8.62 -5.52 8.30
C VAL A 441 8.01 -6.79 7.76
N TYR A 442 6.69 -6.89 7.85
CA TYR A 442 5.95 -8.08 7.47
C TYR A 442 4.68 -7.72 6.71
N HIS A 443 4.20 -8.67 5.92
CA HIS A 443 2.97 -8.51 5.15
C HIS A 443 1.74 -8.64 6.06
N SER A 444 0.80 -7.71 5.91
CA SER A 444 -0.53 -7.78 6.53
C SER A 444 -1.59 -7.81 5.44
N GLY A 445 -1.65 -8.92 4.72
CA GLY A 445 -2.30 -8.97 3.42
C GLY A 445 -1.38 -8.45 2.33
N ASP A 446 -1.88 -7.68 1.36
CA ASP A 446 -1.04 -7.24 0.22
C ASP A 446 -0.01 -6.15 0.59
N ARG A 447 -0.29 -5.38 1.65
CA ARG A 447 0.54 -4.26 2.11
C ARG A 447 1.44 -4.65 3.29
N LEU A 448 2.43 -3.80 3.55
CA LEU A 448 3.39 -3.99 4.64
C LEU A 448 2.93 -3.31 5.93
N THR A 449 3.15 -3.99 7.05
CA THR A 449 3.16 -3.39 8.39
C THR A 449 4.60 -3.27 8.85
N VAL A 450 4.94 -2.12 9.43
CA VAL A 450 6.29 -1.81 9.92
C VAL A 450 6.23 -1.66 11.43
N GLU A 451 7.11 -2.35 12.13
CA GLU A 451 7.36 -2.17 13.55
C GLU A 451 8.84 -1.77 13.69
N VAL A 452 9.07 -0.62 14.32
CA VAL A 452 10.41 -0.08 14.50
C VAL A 452 10.61 0.38 15.93
N ASP A 453 11.73 -0.05 16.51
CA ASP A 453 12.14 0.31 17.86
C ASP A 453 13.36 1.22 17.76
N ILE A 454 13.20 2.48 18.17
CA ILE A 454 14.26 3.49 18.12
C ILE A 454 14.67 3.94 19.51
N VAL A 455 15.96 4.21 19.68
CA VAL A 455 16.53 4.71 20.93
C VAL A 455 16.80 6.20 20.83
N LEU A 456 16.19 6.94 21.74
CA LEU A 456 16.38 8.37 21.94
C LEU A 456 17.22 8.63 23.19
N ASP A 457 17.75 9.84 23.31
CA ASP A 457 18.49 10.23 24.53
C ASP A 457 17.53 10.46 25.70
N GLU A 458 17.94 10.03 26.90
CA GLU A 458 17.17 10.17 28.14
C GLU A 458 16.83 11.64 28.48
N SER A 459 17.66 12.60 28.07
CA SER A 459 17.38 14.02 28.34
C SER A 459 16.31 14.64 27.44
N ILE A 460 15.86 13.93 26.41
CA ILE A 460 14.78 14.38 25.52
C ILE A 460 13.45 14.32 26.28
N SER A 461 12.67 15.40 26.22
CA SER A 461 11.36 15.45 26.87
C SER A 461 10.40 14.43 26.25
N LEU A 462 9.47 13.87 27.04
CA LEU A 462 8.45 12.95 26.53
C LEU A 462 7.63 13.58 25.37
N HIS A 463 7.43 14.89 25.43
CA HIS A 463 6.75 15.65 24.40
C HIS A 463 7.53 15.60 23.07
N ASP A 464 8.83 15.90 23.10
CA ASP A 464 9.66 15.89 21.89
C ASP A 464 9.87 14.46 21.35
N SER A 465 10.02 13.47 22.24
CA SER A 465 10.16 12.07 21.82
C SER A 465 8.90 11.56 21.14
N HIS A 466 7.71 11.85 21.69
CA HIS A 466 6.43 11.51 21.07
C HIS A 466 6.29 12.13 19.69
N ASP A 467 6.56 13.43 19.56
CA ASP A 467 6.47 14.17 18.30
C ASP A 467 7.41 13.60 17.21
N ILE A 468 8.63 13.20 17.60
CA ILE A 468 9.58 12.51 16.70
C ILE A 468 9.02 11.16 16.27
N GLY A 469 8.51 10.36 17.22
CA GLY A 469 7.97 9.03 16.93
C GLY A 469 6.77 9.07 16.00
N GLU A 470 5.83 9.97 16.25
CA GLU A 470 4.62 10.16 15.43
C GLU A 470 4.98 10.67 14.03
N SER A 471 5.91 11.62 13.94
CA SER A 471 6.40 12.11 12.65
C SER A 471 7.09 11.00 11.85
N LEU A 472 7.90 10.16 12.50
CA LEU A 472 8.51 9.00 11.86
C LEU A 472 7.45 8.00 11.39
N GLN A 473 6.44 7.73 12.20
CA GLN A 473 5.32 6.84 11.84
C GLN A 473 4.64 7.35 10.58
N HIS A 474 4.30 8.64 10.53
CA HIS A 474 3.66 9.25 9.37
C HIS A 474 4.55 9.19 8.11
N MET A 475 5.86 9.37 8.25
CA MET A 475 6.78 9.26 7.13
C MET A 475 6.92 7.84 6.60
N LEU A 476 6.89 6.83 7.48
CA LEU A 476 6.87 5.42 7.09
C LEU A 476 5.57 5.06 6.37
N GLU A 477 4.43 5.54 6.84
CA GLU A 477 3.11 5.30 6.23
C GLU A 477 2.95 5.99 4.86
N ASN A 478 3.68 7.09 4.62
CA ASN A 478 3.72 7.73 3.30
C ASN A 478 4.51 6.95 2.24
N VAL A 479 5.29 5.94 2.64
CA VAL A 479 5.90 5.00 1.70
C VAL A 479 4.78 4.12 1.16
N GLY A 480 4.40 4.28 -0.12
CA GLY A 480 3.18 3.66 -0.68
C GLY A 480 3.03 2.13 -0.59
N SER A 481 4.07 1.39 -0.18
CA SER A 481 4.02 -0.05 0.13
C SER A 481 3.58 -0.37 1.57
N VAL A 482 3.64 0.60 2.48
CA VAL A 482 3.29 0.49 3.89
C VAL A 482 1.82 0.86 4.08
N ASP A 483 1.09 0.04 4.84
CA ASP A 483 -0.27 0.36 5.28
C ASP A 483 -0.28 1.05 6.63
N ARG A 484 0.58 0.57 7.54
CA ARG A 484 0.65 1.05 8.91
C ARG A 484 2.05 0.88 9.48
N ALA A 485 2.48 1.85 10.27
CA ALA A 485 3.71 1.77 11.02
C ALA A 485 3.42 1.85 12.54
N PHE A 486 4.26 1.21 13.32
CA PHE A 486 4.31 1.32 14.78
C PHE A 486 5.73 1.69 15.16
N VAL A 487 5.87 2.81 15.85
CA VAL A 487 7.16 3.31 16.32
C VAL A 487 7.20 3.18 17.83
N HIS A 488 8.05 2.29 18.34
CA HIS A 488 8.36 2.20 19.76
C HIS A 488 9.56 3.11 20.07
N LEU A 489 9.46 3.82 21.19
CA LEU A 489 10.47 4.77 21.65
C LEU A 489 11.10 4.25 22.94
N ASP A 490 12.39 3.95 22.88
CA ASP A 490 13.19 3.55 24.02
C ASP A 490 14.21 4.62 24.38
N TYR A 491 14.63 4.63 25.64
CA TYR A 491 15.74 5.46 26.13
C TYR A 491 17.00 4.65 26.44
N ALA A 492 16.84 3.33 26.65
CA ALA A 492 17.93 2.41 26.94
C ALA A 492 18.37 1.67 25.67
N GLU A 493 19.66 1.32 25.59
CA GLU A 493 20.18 0.48 24.49
C GLU A 493 19.79 -1.00 24.63
N TYR A 494 19.37 -1.41 25.84
CA TYR A 494 18.97 -2.77 26.16
C TYR A 494 17.72 -2.74 27.04
N ASN A 495 16.67 -3.41 26.57
CA ASN A 495 15.49 -3.68 27.38
C ASN A 495 15.71 -4.94 28.21
N LEU A 496 15.26 -4.92 29.48
CA LEU A 496 15.13 -6.15 30.25
C LEU A 496 14.22 -7.11 29.44
N PRO A 497 14.51 -8.42 29.40
CA PRO A 497 13.62 -9.41 28.79
C PRO A 497 12.36 -9.53 29.66
N THR A 498 11.48 -8.56 29.54
CA THR A 498 10.19 -8.45 30.25
C THR A 498 9.07 -9.09 29.45
N HIS A 499 9.27 -9.25 28.15
CA HIS A 499 8.37 -9.96 27.26
C HIS A 499 8.75 -11.43 27.20
N VAL A 500 7.76 -12.31 27.35
CA VAL A 500 7.93 -13.74 27.14
C VAL A 500 8.25 -13.94 25.67
N ASP A 501 9.53 -14.11 25.36
CA ASP A 501 9.97 -14.68 24.09
C ASP A 501 9.34 -16.07 23.96
N ASN A 502 8.15 -16.14 23.38
CA ASN A 502 7.59 -17.38 22.85
C ASN A 502 8.33 -17.76 21.56
N VAL A 503 9.67 -17.63 21.56
CA VAL A 503 10.57 -18.06 20.49
C VAL A 503 10.66 -19.58 20.59
N GLY A 504 9.61 -20.21 20.07
CA GLY A 504 9.37 -21.64 20.13
C GLY A 504 8.02 -21.97 19.53
N ARG A 505 7.76 -21.56 18.27
CA ARG A 505 6.72 -22.15 17.42
C ARG A 505 7.02 -21.98 15.94
#